data_AF-R6QYF3-F1
#
_entry.id   AF-R6QYF3-F1
#
_cell.length_a   1.000
_cell.length_b   1.000
_cell.length_c   1.000
_cell.angle_alpha   90.00
_cell.angle_beta   90.00
_cell.angle_gamma   90.00
#
_symmetry.space_group_name_H-M   'P 1'
#
loop_
_entity.id
_entity.type
_entity.pdbx_description
1 polymer ?
#
loop_
_entity_poly.entity_id
_entity_poly.type
_entity_poly.pdbx_seq_one_letter_code
_entity_poly.pdbx_strand_id
1 'polypeptide(L)'
;MLGTSLGRGITDKCAKKNKAWDRYIMTGGATSGFAVATNAPISGIFFALEEAHQRFSPMIIMTACCSVMFGMVTSQVISSLTNIDLTLFSSLQVNKLEISKIWVSLLMGIVMGLFSVLFSKMYNLSNIVVKKIKMHKFIKIMLIFLLTFLVGFISLDFIGTGHDLIKNIFNIETTPIWYILILILLFRSIMTLLSNNEGITGGLFIPTLTLGAIVSCLVSLLLVRLNLIDETYYSSLIAIGISCAIGGMIKTPITAIIFSVEALNSINNITFIIVAVAISYIITEIFKVKSFNEQVIDNRLEKDHENKTPLVIDTFIEAKKDSFVIGKSVRDIFWPNNLFVLSITHNKNAPVVDSEGGKVIQELDILHVRFVTYNIDETTKELINLVGEQEIKLTSTTNV
;
A
#
# COMPACT_ATOMS: atom_id res chain seq x y z
N MET A 1 1.38 9.50 4.49
CA MET A 1 2.44 10.32 5.12
C MET A 1 1.89 11.50 5.92
N LEU A 2 0.99 12.31 5.36
CA LEU A 2 0.45 13.46 6.11
C LEU A 2 -0.43 13.04 7.31
N GLY A 3 -1.32 12.07 7.09
CA GLY A 3 -2.14 11.50 8.16
C GLY A 3 -1.32 10.84 9.28
N THR A 4 -0.27 10.08 8.93
CA THR A 4 0.65 9.48 9.92
C THR A 4 1.38 10.55 10.76
N SER A 5 1.84 11.64 10.14
CA SER A 5 2.50 12.73 10.88
C SER A 5 1.57 13.48 11.81
N LEU A 6 0.31 13.70 11.39
CA LEU A 6 -0.71 14.30 12.25
C LEU A 6 -1.02 13.38 13.44
N GLY A 7 -1.16 12.07 13.20
CA GLY A 7 -1.33 11.07 14.25
C GLY A 7 -0.21 11.15 15.29
N ARG A 8 1.06 11.14 14.84
CA ARG A 8 2.23 11.28 15.72
C ARG A 8 2.21 12.59 16.53
N GLY A 9 1.92 13.71 15.86
CA GLY A 9 1.87 15.02 16.52
C GLY A 9 0.77 15.14 17.57
N ILE A 10 -0.36 14.44 17.39
CA ILE A 10 -1.42 14.35 18.39
C ILE A 10 -0.95 13.53 19.59
N THR A 11 -0.27 12.41 19.37
CA THR A 11 0.22 11.56 20.47
C THR A 11 1.24 12.29 21.33
N ASP A 12 2.18 13.01 20.70
CA ASP A 12 3.19 13.82 21.40
C ASP A 12 2.57 14.93 22.28
N LYS A 13 1.44 15.50 21.86
CA LYS A 13 0.75 16.58 22.60
C LYS A 13 -0.27 16.07 23.62
N CYS A 14 -1.10 15.10 23.26
CA CYS A 14 -2.29 14.69 24.02
C CYS A 14 -2.12 13.37 24.79
N ALA A 15 -1.25 12.45 24.35
CA ALA A 15 -1.17 11.08 24.87
C ALA A 15 0.22 10.74 25.43
N LYS A 16 0.83 11.69 26.14
CA LYS A 16 2.17 11.56 26.77
C LYS A 16 2.38 10.31 27.65
N LYS A 17 1.30 9.65 28.11
CA LYS A 17 1.38 8.58 29.11
C LYS A 17 1.70 7.19 28.57
N ASN A 18 1.54 6.90 27.28
CA ASN A 18 1.81 5.54 26.79
C ASN A 18 2.17 5.47 25.29
N LYS A 19 3.47 5.66 25.00
CA LYS A 19 4.05 5.66 23.65
C LYS A 19 3.82 4.36 22.85
N ALA A 20 3.38 3.29 23.51
CA ALA A 20 2.94 2.08 22.83
C ALA A 20 1.78 2.31 21.84
N TRP A 21 0.95 3.34 22.07
CA TRP A 21 -0.17 3.69 21.20
C TRP A 21 0.23 4.47 19.94
N ASP A 22 1.45 5.03 19.90
CA ASP A 22 1.97 5.86 18.82
C ASP A 22 1.71 5.23 17.46
N ARG A 23 2.04 3.95 17.32
CA ARG A 23 1.89 3.22 16.05
C ARG A 23 0.45 3.00 15.66
N TYR A 24 -0.42 2.66 16.60
CA TYR A 24 -1.84 2.48 16.34
C TYR A 24 -2.51 3.79 15.89
N ILE A 25 -2.13 4.91 16.51
CA ILE A 25 -2.62 6.25 16.14
C ILE A 25 -2.06 6.69 14.79
N MET A 26 -0.78 6.43 14.53
CA MET A 26 -0.17 6.69 13.21
C MET A 26 -0.87 5.87 12.12
N THR A 27 -1.15 4.59 12.35
CA THR A 27 -1.93 3.75 11.44
C THR A 27 -3.31 4.34 11.21
N GLY A 28 -4.03 4.73 12.28
CA GLY A 28 -5.33 5.39 12.17
C GLY A 28 -5.28 6.68 11.32
N GLY A 29 -4.24 7.49 11.50
CA GLY A 29 -4.00 8.66 10.66
C GLY A 29 -3.72 8.29 9.19
N ALA A 30 -2.96 7.22 8.95
CA ALA A 30 -2.68 6.71 7.61
C ALA A 30 -3.97 6.23 6.90
N THR A 31 -4.76 5.40 7.58
CA THR A 31 -6.02 4.82 7.07
C THR A 31 -7.03 5.90 6.77
N SER A 32 -7.23 6.83 7.71
CA SER A 32 -8.15 7.95 7.55
C SER A 32 -7.76 8.84 6.38
N GLY A 33 -6.46 9.18 6.26
CA GLY A 33 -5.96 9.98 5.14
C GLY A 33 -6.16 9.29 3.78
N PHE A 34 -5.93 7.98 3.70
CA PHE A 34 -6.20 7.22 2.48
C PHE A 34 -7.69 7.18 2.16
N ALA A 35 -8.54 6.82 3.13
CA ALA A 35 -9.99 6.71 2.96
C ALA A 35 -10.63 8.02 2.51
N VAL A 36 -10.21 9.16 3.10
CA VAL A 36 -10.68 10.50 2.72
C VAL A 36 -10.20 10.86 1.32
N ALA A 37 -8.93 10.59 0.99
CA ALA A 37 -8.40 10.86 -0.34
C ALA A 37 -9.07 10.02 -1.44
N THR A 38 -9.49 8.80 -1.11
CA THR A 38 -10.16 7.91 -2.06
C THR A 38 -11.68 7.96 -2.02
N ASN A 39 -12.25 8.66 -1.04
CA ASN A 39 -13.66 8.58 -0.67
C ASN A 39 -14.16 7.12 -0.56
N ALA A 40 -13.30 6.22 -0.03
CA ALA A 40 -13.54 4.78 0.02
C ALA A 40 -13.17 4.23 1.42
N PRO A 41 -14.13 4.20 2.37
CA PRO A 41 -13.84 3.94 3.78
C PRO A 41 -13.42 2.49 4.05
N ILE A 42 -14.15 1.50 3.53
CA ILE A 42 -13.84 0.09 3.79
C ILE A 42 -12.52 -0.26 3.09
N SER A 43 -12.33 0.24 1.88
CA SER A 43 -11.09 0.07 1.11
C SER A 43 -9.88 0.60 1.87
N GLY A 44 -9.98 1.76 2.51
CA GLY A 44 -8.88 2.33 3.30
C GLY A 44 -8.52 1.53 4.55
N ILE A 45 -9.51 0.89 5.20
CA ILE A 45 -9.28 0.01 6.35
C ILE A 45 -8.52 -1.24 5.89
N PHE A 46 -9.01 -1.92 4.85
CA PHE A 46 -8.37 -3.13 4.34
C PHE A 46 -7.00 -2.85 3.72
N PHE A 47 -6.81 -1.69 3.08
CA PHE A 47 -5.51 -1.28 2.56
C PHE A 47 -4.44 -1.26 3.66
N ALA A 48 -4.75 -0.75 4.85
CA ALA A 48 -3.76 -0.78 5.94
C ALA A 48 -3.52 -2.18 6.52
N LEU A 49 -4.54 -3.03 6.58
CA LEU A 49 -4.39 -4.39 7.10
C LEU A 49 -3.59 -5.28 6.12
N GLU A 50 -3.90 -5.16 4.83
CA GLU A 50 -3.36 -5.99 3.77
C GLU A 50 -2.00 -5.47 3.28
N GLU A 51 -1.87 -4.17 2.98
CA GLU A 51 -0.63 -3.59 2.46
C GLU A 51 0.31 -3.12 3.57
N ALA A 52 -0.19 -2.31 4.52
CA ALA A 52 0.70 -1.63 5.46
C ALA A 52 1.19 -2.55 6.59
N HIS A 53 0.35 -3.49 7.03
CA HIS A 53 0.66 -4.35 8.18
C HIS A 53 0.81 -5.82 7.84
N GLN A 54 0.19 -6.30 6.75
CA GLN A 54 0.13 -7.72 6.40
C GLN A 54 -0.33 -8.62 7.57
N ARG A 55 -1.16 -8.05 8.47
CA ARG A 55 -1.59 -8.68 9.73
C ARG A 55 -3.00 -8.20 10.09
N PHE A 56 -3.83 -9.15 10.51
CA PHE A 56 -5.18 -8.88 10.98
C PHE A 56 -5.21 -8.92 12.52
N SER A 57 -5.07 -7.76 13.16
CA SER A 57 -5.28 -7.60 14.60
C SER A 57 -6.58 -6.83 14.86
N PRO A 58 -7.47 -7.30 15.76
CA PRO A 58 -8.70 -6.58 16.13
C PRO A 58 -8.43 -5.14 16.57
N MET A 59 -7.30 -4.90 17.21
CA MET A 59 -6.90 -3.59 17.71
C MET A 59 -6.60 -2.60 16.57
N ILE A 60 -5.91 -3.07 15.53
CA ILE A 60 -5.62 -2.27 14.32
C ILE A 60 -6.91 -1.97 13.56
N ILE A 61 -7.80 -2.96 13.44
CA ILE A 61 -9.10 -2.78 12.79
C ILE A 61 -9.91 -1.70 13.53
N MET A 62 -9.99 -1.77 14.86
CA MET A 62 -10.77 -0.80 15.63
C MET A 62 -10.22 0.63 15.48
N THR A 63 -8.89 0.81 15.57
CA THR A 63 -8.31 2.15 15.39
C THR A 63 -8.47 2.67 13.97
N ALA A 64 -8.35 1.80 12.96
CA ALA A 64 -8.62 2.14 11.57
C ALA A 64 -10.09 2.55 11.36
N CYS A 65 -11.05 1.76 11.86
CA CYS A 65 -12.48 2.05 11.75
C CYS A 65 -12.83 3.40 12.39
N CYS A 66 -12.43 3.63 13.66
CA CYS A 66 -12.73 4.89 14.33
C CYS A 66 -12.16 6.09 13.58
N SER A 67 -10.88 6.03 13.21
CA SER A 67 -10.20 7.14 12.51
C SER A 67 -10.79 7.42 11.13
N VAL A 68 -11.15 6.37 10.38
CA VAL A 68 -11.81 6.49 9.06
C VAL A 68 -13.21 7.08 9.21
N MET A 69 -14.01 6.62 10.18
CA MET A 69 -15.35 7.19 10.41
C MET A 69 -15.29 8.70 10.69
N PHE A 70 -14.41 9.12 11.62
CA PHE A 70 -14.24 10.56 11.90
C PHE A 70 -13.70 11.33 10.68
N GLY A 71 -12.74 10.78 9.94
CA GLY A 71 -12.19 11.41 8.74
C GLY A 71 -13.23 11.58 7.62
N MET A 72 -14.05 10.56 7.39
CA MET A 72 -15.08 10.59 6.36
C MET A 72 -16.21 11.55 6.72
N VAL A 73 -16.69 11.52 7.97
CA VAL A 73 -17.73 12.46 8.44
C VAL A 73 -17.24 13.90 8.34
N THR A 74 -15.99 14.18 8.75
CA THR A 74 -15.43 15.54 8.63
C THR A 74 -15.29 15.96 7.17
N SER A 75 -14.84 15.07 6.29
CA SER A 75 -14.80 15.32 4.84
C SER A 75 -16.19 15.64 4.29
N GLN A 76 -17.22 14.87 4.65
CA GLN A 76 -18.60 15.08 4.21
C GLN A 76 -19.18 16.40 4.73
N VAL A 77 -18.92 16.75 5.99
CA VAL A 77 -19.33 18.06 6.55
C VAL A 77 -18.67 19.19 5.77
N ILE A 78 -17.37 19.11 5.49
CA ILE A 78 -16.65 20.12 4.70
C ILE A 78 -17.21 20.20 3.28
N SER A 79 -17.45 19.06 2.62
CA SER A 79 -18.08 19.01 1.29
C SER A 79 -19.43 19.72 1.29
N SER A 80 -20.28 19.45 2.28
CA SER A 80 -21.60 20.12 2.41
C SER A 80 -21.50 21.62 2.67
N LEU A 81 -20.46 22.06 3.39
CA LEU A 81 -20.25 23.47 3.72
C LEU A 81 -19.68 24.26 2.53
N THR A 82 -18.85 23.61 1.72
CA THR A 82 -18.15 24.22 0.58
C THR A 82 -18.87 24.02 -0.75
N ASN A 83 -19.89 23.16 -0.81
CA ASN A 83 -20.53 22.68 -2.03
C ASN A 83 -19.56 22.10 -3.06
N ILE A 84 -18.42 21.56 -2.60
CA ILE A 84 -17.43 20.89 -3.44
C ILE A 84 -17.67 19.39 -3.34
N ASP A 85 -17.92 18.74 -4.47
CA ASP A 85 -17.97 17.27 -4.54
C ASP A 85 -16.58 16.69 -4.31
N LEU A 86 -16.40 16.04 -3.16
CA LEU A 86 -15.15 15.35 -2.79
C LEU A 86 -15.12 13.88 -3.25
N THR A 87 -16.09 13.47 -4.05
CA THR A 87 -16.18 12.12 -4.60
C THR A 87 -15.11 11.94 -5.68
N LEU A 88 -14.23 10.95 -5.53
CA LEU A 88 -13.18 10.69 -6.53
C LEU A 88 -13.74 10.42 -7.93
N PHE A 89 -14.83 9.65 -8.00
CA PHE A 89 -15.39 9.12 -9.23
C PHE A 89 -16.94 9.17 -9.19
N SER A 90 -17.52 10.37 -9.11
CA SER A 90 -18.97 10.60 -8.92
C SER A 90 -19.88 10.09 -10.04
N SER A 91 -19.36 9.80 -11.23
CA SER A 91 -20.18 9.64 -12.45
C SER A 91 -19.85 8.40 -13.26
N LEU A 92 -19.23 7.38 -12.66
CA LEU A 92 -18.88 6.16 -13.39
C LEU A 92 -20.08 5.22 -13.44
N GLN A 93 -20.73 5.15 -14.60
CA GLN A 93 -21.75 4.14 -14.86
C GLN A 93 -21.09 2.86 -15.34
N VAL A 94 -21.16 1.83 -14.49
CA VAL A 94 -20.61 0.51 -14.79
C VAL A 94 -21.77 -0.44 -15.10
N ASN A 95 -21.88 -0.81 -16.37
CA ASN A 95 -22.94 -1.72 -16.82
C ASN A 95 -22.66 -3.16 -16.36
N LYS A 96 -23.73 -3.86 -16.00
CA LYS A 96 -23.67 -5.25 -15.55
C LYS A 96 -23.27 -6.17 -16.70
N LEU A 97 -22.14 -6.85 -16.58
CA LEU A 97 -21.69 -7.86 -17.53
C LEU A 97 -22.57 -9.10 -17.49
N GLU A 98 -22.84 -9.66 -18.68
CA GLU A 98 -23.50 -10.96 -18.80
C GLU A 98 -22.53 -12.07 -18.42
N ILE A 99 -23.03 -13.11 -17.74
CA ILE A 99 -22.20 -14.22 -17.24
C ILE A 99 -21.48 -14.98 -18.37
N SER A 100 -22.05 -14.99 -19.57
CA SER A 100 -21.43 -15.53 -20.80
C SER A 100 -20.07 -14.88 -21.11
N LYS A 101 -19.86 -13.64 -20.67
CA LYS A 101 -18.65 -12.85 -20.91
C LYS A 101 -17.60 -13.02 -19.80
N ILE A 102 -17.67 -14.08 -18.98
CA ILE A 102 -16.68 -14.34 -17.91
C ILE A 102 -15.25 -14.52 -18.44
N TRP A 103 -15.09 -14.99 -19.69
CA TRP A 103 -13.79 -15.13 -20.35
C TRP A 103 -13.00 -13.81 -20.42
N VAL A 104 -13.71 -12.69 -20.44
CA VAL A 104 -13.13 -11.35 -20.44
C VAL A 104 -12.39 -11.06 -19.15
N SER A 105 -12.94 -11.49 -18.01
CA SER A 105 -12.29 -11.37 -16.71
C SER A 105 -10.98 -12.17 -16.67
N LEU A 106 -10.97 -13.37 -17.27
CA LEU A 106 -9.74 -14.17 -17.41
C LEU A 106 -8.70 -13.42 -18.24
N LEU A 107 -9.09 -12.89 -19.40
CA LEU A 107 -8.20 -12.16 -20.29
C LEU A 107 -7.63 -10.90 -19.62
N MET A 108 -8.47 -10.12 -18.94
CA MET A 108 -8.05 -8.92 -18.23
C MET A 108 -7.10 -9.24 -17.08
N GLY A 109 -7.37 -10.29 -16.31
CA GLY A 109 -6.48 -10.79 -15.26
C GLY A 109 -5.11 -11.20 -15.82
N ILE A 110 -5.08 -11.91 -16.96
CA ILE A 110 -3.83 -12.33 -17.61
C ILE A 110 -3.02 -11.13 -18.09
N VAL A 111 -3.64 -10.24 -18.86
CA VAL A 111 -2.96 -9.07 -19.41
C VAL A 111 -2.42 -8.18 -18.30
N MET A 112 -3.23 -7.92 -17.27
CA MET A 112 -2.81 -7.06 -16.16
C MET A 112 -1.76 -7.72 -15.26
N GLY A 113 -1.86 -9.04 -15.03
CA GLY A 113 -0.85 -9.79 -14.29
C GLY A 113 0.51 -9.76 -14.99
N LEU A 114 0.52 -10.00 -16.31
CA LEU A 114 1.75 -9.89 -17.12
C LEU A 114 2.31 -8.46 -17.14
N PHE A 115 1.43 -7.46 -17.26
CA PHE A 115 1.84 -6.05 -17.19
C PHE A 115 2.45 -5.72 -15.83
N SER A 116 1.87 -6.21 -14.73
CA SER A 116 2.39 -6.03 -13.37
C SER A 116 3.80 -6.61 -13.21
N VAL A 117 4.02 -7.82 -13.73
CA VAL A 117 5.35 -8.47 -13.75
C VAL A 117 6.34 -7.67 -14.59
N LEU A 118 5.93 -7.22 -15.77
CA LEU A 118 6.75 -6.39 -16.65
C LEU A 118 7.16 -5.09 -15.95
N PHE A 119 6.20 -4.40 -15.33
CA PHE A 119 6.43 -3.13 -14.66
C PHE A 119 7.40 -3.27 -13.48
N SER A 120 7.27 -4.32 -12.67
CA SER A 120 8.23 -4.60 -11.60
C SER A 120 9.64 -4.91 -12.13
N LYS A 121 9.76 -5.70 -13.20
CA LYS A 121 11.07 -5.95 -13.81
C LYS A 121 11.69 -4.66 -14.35
N MET A 122 10.88 -3.80 -14.97
CA MET A 122 11.31 -2.49 -15.44
C MET A 122 11.74 -1.59 -14.29
N TYR A 123 11.07 -1.66 -13.14
CA TYR A 123 11.49 -0.96 -11.93
C TYR A 123 12.88 -1.39 -11.47
N ASN A 124 13.13 -2.69 -11.30
CA ASN A 124 14.43 -3.19 -10.90
C ASN A 124 15.55 -2.81 -11.89
N LEU A 125 15.28 -2.93 -13.20
CA LEU A 125 16.20 -2.48 -14.25
C LEU A 125 16.47 -0.98 -14.16
N SER A 126 15.43 -0.16 -13.97
CA SER A 126 15.57 1.29 -13.85
C SER A 126 16.43 1.67 -12.64
N ASN A 127 16.31 0.96 -11.52
CA ASN A 127 17.12 1.21 -10.33
C ASN A 127 18.61 0.93 -10.61
N ILE A 128 18.93 -0.16 -11.32
CA ILE A 128 20.31 -0.49 -11.74
C ILE A 128 20.87 0.61 -12.65
N VAL A 129 20.10 1.06 -13.64
CA VAL A 129 20.51 2.12 -14.57
C VAL A 129 20.75 3.43 -13.82
N VAL A 130 19.82 3.83 -12.95
CA VAL A 130 19.93 5.06 -12.16
C VAL A 130 21.10 5.02 -11.16
N LYS A 131 21.39 3.85 -10.56
CA LYS A 131 22.58 3.64 -9.70
C LYS A 131 23.89 3.80 -10.48
N LYS A 132 23.95 3.39 -11.76
CA LYS A 132 25.15 3.57 -12.61
C LYS A 132 25.42 5.03 -12.99
N ILE A 133 24.39 5.86 -13.06
CA ILE A 133 24.53 7.28 -13.39
C ILE A 133 25.10 8.02 -12.16
N LYS A 134 26.40 8.29 -12.19
CA LYS A 134 27.12 9.08 -11.17
C LYS A 134 26.85 10.57 -11.36
N MET A 135 25.67 11.02 -10.98
CA MET A 135 25.28 12.44 -10.96
C MET A 135 24.76 12.82 -9.58
N HIS A 136 24.95 14.07 -9.18
CA HIS A 136 24.40 14.58 -7.93
C HIS A 136 22.86 14.47 -7.93
N LYS A 137 22.28 14.02 -6.81
CA LYS A 137 20.83 13.77 -6.68
C LYS A 137 19.98 14.96 -7.15
N PHE A 138 20.39 16.18 -6.80
CA PHE A 138 19.71 17.41 -7.21
C PHE A 138 19.60 17.55 -8.74
N ILE A 139 20.65 17.20 -9.49
CA ILE A 139 20.65 17.31 -10.96
C ILE A 139 19.71 16.27 -11.57
N LYS A 140 19.68 15.05 -11.02
CA LYS A 140 18.74 14.01 -11.47
C LYS A 140 17.29 14.44 -11.26
N ILE A 141 16.97 15.00 -10.09
CA ILE A 141 15.64 15.53 -9.79
C ILE A 141 15.28 16.68 -10.76
N MET A 142 16.20 17.61 -11.01
CA MET A 142 16.00 18.71 -11.96
C MET A 142 15.75 18.21 -13.39
N LEU A 143 16.45 17.17 -13.83
CA LEU A 143 16.24 16.58 -15.16
C LEU A 143 14.85 15.92 -15.27
N ILE A 144 14.43 15.16 -14.26
CA ILE A 144 13.10 14.54 -14.23
C ILE A 144 12.02 15.64 -14.23
N PHE A 145 12.22 16.71 -13.45
CA PHE A 145 11.31 17.85 -13.42
C PHE A 145 11.25 18.56 -14.78
N LEU A 146 12.38 18.86 -15.40
CA LEU A 146 12.44 19.53 -16.71
C LEU A 146 11.75 18.69 -17.79
N LEU A 147 11.99 17.38 -17.80
CA LEU A 147 11.43 16.47 -18.80
C LEU A 147 9.92 16.29 -18.59
N THR A 148 9.47 16.23 -17.33
CA THR A 148 8.04 16.29 -17.00
C THR A 148 7.46 17.62 -17.49
N PHE A 149 8.06 18.76 -17.13
CA PHE A 149 7.60 20.08 -17.53
C PHE A 149 7.46 20.26 -19.05
N LEU A 150 8.44 19.81 -19.84
CA LEU A 150 8.39 19.89 -21.31
C LEU A 150 7.22 19.11 -21.92
N VAL A 151 6.96 17.90 -21.42
CA VAL A 151 5.85 17.08 -21.91
C VAL A 151 4.49 17.64 -21.44
N GLY A 152 4.49 18.40 -20.35
CA GLY A 152 3.28 19.00 -19.80
C GLY A 152 2.69 20.10 -20.63
N PHE A 153 3.53 20.79 -21.40
CA PHE A 153 3.07 21.73 -22.40
C PHE A 153 2.30 21.06 -23.55
N ILE A 154 2.56 19.78 -23.82
CA ILE A 154 1.88 19.05 -24.90
C ILE A 154 0.49 18.62 -24.41
N SER A 155 0.42 17.89 -23.30
CA SER A 155 -0.85 17.63 -22.63
C SER A 155 -0.67 17.27 -21.16
N LEU A 156 -1.69 17.60 -20.36
CA LEU A 156 -1.74 17.26 -18.94
C LEU A 156 -1.95 15.76 -18.70
N ASP A 157 -2.46 15.01 -19.69
CA ASP A 157 -2.67 13.56 -19.59
C ASP A 157 -1.37 12.77 -19.39
N PHE A 158 -0.25 13.28 -19.93
CA PHE A 158 1.07 12.70 -19.70
C PHE A 158 1.58 12.92 -18.25
N ILE A 159 0.97 13.85 -17.50
CA ILE A 159 1.46 14.35 -16.21
C ILE A 159 0.36 14.26 -15.15
N GLY A 160 0.70 14.62 -13.92
CA GLY A 160 -0.22 14.69 -12.81
C GLY A 160 -0.52 13.33 -12.20
N THR A 161 -1.38 13.34 -11.19
CA THR A 161 -1.81 12.14 -10.48
C THR A 161 -2.57 11.19 -11.41
N GLY A 162 -3.31 11.73 -12.38
CA GLY A 162 -4.05 11.01 -13.43
C GLY A 162 -5.51 10.71 -13.07
N HIS A 163 -6.08 11.38 -12.07
CA HIS A 163 -7.52 11.31 -11.78
C HIS A 163 -8.36 11.71 -13.00
N ASP A 164 -8.04 12.85 -13.61
CA ASP A 164 -8.76 13.36 -14.79
C ASP A 164 -8.65 12.39 -15.97
N LEU A 165 -7.46 11.80 -16.15
CA LEU A 165 -7.22 10.80 -17.18
C LEU A 165 -8.10 9.56 -16.98
N ILE A 166 -8.19 9.04 -15.75
CA ILE A 166 -9.08 7.91 -15.46
C ILE A 166 -10.52 8.30 -15.80
N LYS A 167 -10.97 9.48 -15.36
CA LYS A 167 -12.33 9.98 -15.64
C LYS A 167 -12.62 10.07 -17.15
N ASN A 168 -11.66 10.58 -17.93
CA ASN A 168 -11.76 10.69 -19.39
C ASN A 168 -11.75 9.30 -20.06
N ILE A 169 -10.97 8.35 -19.53
CA ILE A 169 -10.91 6.98 -20.06
C ILE A 169 -12.22 6.22 -19.85
N PHE A 170 -12.96 6.49 -18.77
CA PHE A 170 -14.22 5.81 -18.47
C PHE A 170 -15.35 6.15 -19.45
N ASN A 171 -15.26 7.29 -20.13
CA ASN A 171 -16.22 7.75 -21.13
C ASN A 171 -15.60 7.59 -22.53
N ILE A 172 -16.14 6.67 -23.33
CA ILE A 172 -15.51 6.31 -24.61
C ILE A 172 -15.38 7.48 -25.59
N GLU A 173 -16.34 8.42 -25.59
CA GLU A 173 -16.30 9.62 -26.43
C GLU A 173 -15.13 10.56 -26.10
N THR A 174 -14.68 10.58 -24.84
CA THR A 174 -13.56 11.39 -24.38
C THR A 174 -12.24 10.63 -24.36
N THR A 175 -12.24 9.37 -24.81
CA THR A 175 -11.02 8.56 -24.79
C THR A 175 -10.00 9.07 -25.81
N PRO A 176 -8.73 9.25 -25.40
CA PRO A 176 -7.67 9.51 -26.36
C PRO A 176 -7.53 8.36 -27.35
N ILE A 177 -7.11 8.67 -28.58
CA ILE A 177 -6.88 7.63 -29.59
C ILE A 177 -5.81 6.63 -29.10
N TRP A 178 -5.99 5.36 -29.44
CA TRP A 178 -5.17 4.24 -28.96
C TRP A 178 -3.64 4.45 -29.05
N TYR A 179 -3.11 5.09 -30.10
CA TYR A 179 -1.67 5.35 -30.21
C TYR A 179 -1.18 6.42 -29.20
N ILE A 180 -2.02 7.40 -28.87
CA ILE A 180 -1.73 8.40 -27.84
C ILE A 180 -1.73 7.72 -26.46
N LEU A 181 -2.69 6.82 -26.21
CA LEU A 181 -2.72 6.04 -24.97
C LEU A 181 -1.46 5.20 -24.77
N ILE A 182 -0.91 4.59 -25.83
CA ILE A 182 0.36 3.87 -25.75
C ILE A 182 1.51 4.82 -25.39
N LEU A 183 1.57 6.00 -26.01
CA LEU A 183 2.59 7.00 -25.68
C LEU A 183 2.47 7.47 -24.22
N ILE A 184 1.25 7.73 -23.75
CA ILE A 184 0.98 8.09 -22.35
C ILE A 184 1.40 6.96 -21.42
N LEU A 185 1.05 5.70 -21.73
CA LEU A 185 1.42 4.54 -20.92
C LEU A 185 2.93 4.43 -20.77
N LEU A 186 3.67 4.52 -21.88
CA LEU A 186 5.12 4.42 -21.89
C LEU A 186 5.75 5.58 -21.12
N PHE A 187 5.32 6.81 -21.39
CA PHE A 187 5.85 8.00 -20.74
C PHE A 187 5.58 7.98 -19.23
N ARG A 188 4.33 7.76 -18.80
CA ARG A 188 3.95 7.70 -17.39
C ARG A 188 4.65 6.56 -16.67
N SER A 189 4.81 5.41 -17.32
CA SER A 189 5.57 4.29 -16.74
C SER A 189 7.01 4.71 -16.48
N ILE A 190 7.72 5.24 -17.49
CA ILE A 190 9.11 5.67 -17.35
C ILE A 190 9.25 6.76 -16.28
N MET A 191 8.41 7.79 -16.30
CA MET A 191 8.46 8.88 -15.31
C MET A 191 8.20 8.37 -13.89
N THR A 192 7.24 7.47 -13.71
CA THR A 192 6.94 6.88 -12.39
C THR A 192 8.15 6.09 -11.88
N LEU A 193 8.78 5.27 -12.72
CA LEU A 193 9.96 4.50 -12.32
C LEU A 193 11.14 5.42 -11.95
N LEU A 194 11.44 6.43 -12.77
CA LEU A 194 12.54 7.37 -12.54
C LEU A 194 12.33 8.23 -11.28
N SER A 195 11.15 8.80 -11.11
CA SER A 195 10.81 9.64 -9.96
C SER A 195 10.84 8.86 -8.64
N ASN A 196 10.42 7.58 -8.67
CA ASN A 196 10.45 6.72 -7.51
C ASN A 196 11.87 6.36 -7.08
N ASN A 197 12.76 6.09 -8.04
CA ASN A 197 14.16 5.79 -7.74
C ASN A 197 14.85 6.95 -7.03
N GLU A 198 14.53 8.20 -7.38
CA GLU A 198 15.09 9.39 -6.74
C GLU A 198 14.36 9.81 -5.45
N GLY A 199 13.27 9.13 -5.09
CA GLY A 199 12.50 9.37 -3.86
C GLY A 199 11.62 10.62 -3.92
N ILE A 200 11.26 11.09 -5.12
CA ILE A 200 10.45 12.32 -5.34
C ILE A 200 8.96 12.06 -5.05
N THR A 201 8.51 10.83 -5.22
CA THR A 201 7.07 10.48 -5.21
C THR A 201 6.38 10.63 -3.85
N GLY A 202 5.18 11.25 -3.87
CA GLY A 202 4.26 11.42 -2.74
C GLY A 202 3.19 10.33 -2.60
N GLY A 203 3.23 9.26 -3.41
CA GLY A 203 2.29 8.14 -3.35
C GLY A 203 2.19 7.38 -4.68
N LEU A 204 2.05 6.06 -4.61
CA LEU A 204 2.08 5.18 -5.79
C LEU A 204 0.72 4.62 -6.16
N PHE A 205 -0.27 4.81 -5.30
CA PHE A 205 -1.60 4.23 -5.48
C PHE A 205 -2.25 4.73 -6.77
N ILE A 206 -2.51 6.03 -6.90
CA ILE A 206 -3.18 6.60 -8.08
C ILE A 206 -2.36 6.41 -9.38
N PRO A 207 -1.04 6.64 -9.43
CA PRO A 207 -0.26 6.32 -10.63
C PRO A 207 -0.44 4.86 -11.08
N THR A 208 -0.47 3.91 -10.15
CA THR A 208 -0.71 2.49 -10.45
C THR A 208 -2.13 2.27 -11.00
N LEU A 209 -3.15 2.93 -10.44
CA LEU A 209 -4.51 2.91 -10.99
C LEU A 209 -4.55 3.44 -12.43
N THR A 210 -3.82 4.53 -12.71
CA THR A 210 -3.81 5.15 -14.05
C THR A 210 -3.18 4.24 -15.09
N LEU A 211 -2.07 3.57 -14.75
CA LEU A 211 -1.46 2.57 -15.63
C LEU A 211 -2.41 1.40 -15.87
N GLY A 212 -3.08 0.94 -14.81
CA GLY A 212 -4.13 -0.08 -14.91
C GLY A 212 -5.28 0.32 -15.82
N ALA A 213 -5.77 1.56 -15.69
CA ALA A 213 -6.83 2.13 -16.51
C ALA A 213 -6.44 2.26 -17.98
N ILE A 214 -5.19 2.65 -18.28
CA ILE A 214 -4.72 2.79 -19.66
C ILE A 214 -4.57 1.41 -20.32
N VAL A 215 -3.95 0.44 -19.64
CA VAL A 215 -3.80 -0.92 -20.18
C VAL A 215 -5.16 -1.56 -20.41
N SER A 216 -6.09 -1.42 -19.46
CA SER A 216 -7.44 -1.94 -19.60
C SER A 216 -8.21 -1.25 -20.72
N CYS A 217 -8.09 0.07 -20.85
CA CYS A 217 -8.64 0.85 -21.95
C CYS A 217 -8.16 0.33 -23.31
N LEU A 218 -6.85 0.12 -23.49
CA LEU A 218 -6.28 -0.41 -24.73
C LEU A 218 -6.85 -1.78 -25.09
N VAL A 219 -7.01 -2.67 -24.11
CA VAL A 219 -7.62 -3.98 -24.32
C VAL A 219 -9.11 -3.83 -24.67
N SER A 220 -9.84 -2.98 -23.96
CA SER A 220 -11.26 -2.73 -24.20
C SER A 220 -11.52 -2.18 -25.59
N LEU A 221 -10.75 -1.16 -26.03
CA LEU A 221 -10.84 -0.60 -27.37
C LEU A 221 -10.58 -1.66 -28.45
N LEU A 222 -9.61 -2.55 -28.22
CA LEU A 222 -9.33 -3.66 -29.13
C LEU A 222 -10.51 -4.66 -29.20
N LEU A 223 -11.09 -5.02 -28.06
CA LEU A 223 -12.23 -5.95 -28.00
C LEU A 223 -13.50 -5.38 -28.66
N VAL A 224 -13.78 -4.08 -28.43
CA VAL A 224 -14.87 -3.37 -29.09
C VAL A 224 -14.63 -3.28 -30.59
N ARG A 225 -13.40 -2.97 -31.03
CA ARG A 225 -13.07 -2.86 -32.46
C ARG A 225 -13.20 -4.19 -33.21
N LEU A 226 -12.92 -5.30 -32.54
CA LEU A 226 -13.08 -6.66 -33.07
C LEU A 226 -14.53 -7.17 -32.98
N ASN A 227 -15.48 -6.35 -32.51
CA ASN A 227 -16.88 -6.72 -32.27
C ASN A 227 -17.04 -7.94 -31.35
N LEU A 228 -16.10 -8.17 -30.43
CA LEU A 228 -16.18 -9.25 -29.45
C LEU A 228 -17.03 -8.87 -28.23
N ILE A 229 -17.13 -7.57 -27.94
CA ILE A 229 -17.87 -6.99 -26.83
C ILE A 229 -18.55 -5.70 -27.29
N ASP A 230 -19.78 -5.49 -26.86
CA ASP A 230 -20.50 -4.25 -27.11
C ASP A 230 -19.88 -3.08 -26.35
N GLU A 231 -19.95 -1.89 -26.95
CA GLU A 231 -19.46 -0.63 -26.37
C GLU A 231 -20.07 -0.33 -24.99
N THR A 232 -21.27 -0.86 -24.71
CA THR A 232 -21.95 -0.72 -23.41
C THR A 232 -21.16 -1.28 -22.24
N TYR A 233 -20.27 -2.26 -22.45
CA TYR A 233 -19.48 -2.87 -21.38
C TYR A 233 -18.09 -2.25 -21.21
N TYR A 234 -17.75 -1.27 -22.04
CA TYR A 234 -16.43 -0.64 -22.08
C TYR A 234 -15.95 -0.13 -20.70
N SER A 235 -16.79 0.63 -20.00
CA SER A 235 -16.49 1.16 -18.66
C SER A 235 -16.31 0.06 -17.61
N SER A 236 -17.03 -1.07 -17.76
CA SER A 236 -16.92 -2.23 -16.88
C SER A 236 -15.59 -2.95 -17.01
N LEU A 237 -15.06 -3.05 -18.23
CA LEU A 237 -13.74 -3.61 -18.50
C LEU A 237 -12.63 -2.77 -17.87
N ILE A 238 -12.76 -1.44 -17.95
CA ILE A 238 -11.81 -0.53 -17.33
C ILE A 238 -11.79 -0.72 -15.82
N ALA A 239 -12.97 -0.78 -15.19
CA ALA A 239 -13.09 -1.00 -13.76
C ALA A 239 -12.42 -2.32 -13.32
N ILE A 240 -12.67 -3.42 -14.05
CA ILE A 240 -12.01 -4.71 -13.83
C ILE A 240 -10.49 -4.57 -13.91
N GLY A 241 -9.99 -3.88 -14.93
CA GLY A 241 -8.55 -3.68 -15.12
C GLY A 241 -7.89 -2.85 -14.01
N ILE A 242 -8.53 -1.77 -13.56
CA ILE A 242 -8.05 -0.98 -12.43
C ILE A 242 -7.94 -1.85 -11.17
N SER A 243 -8.95 -2.66 -10.89
CA SER A 243 -8.90 -3.62 -9.77
C SER A 243 -7.77 -4.64 -9.94
N CYS A 244 -7.57 -5.17 -11.15
CA CYS A 244 -6.47 -6.09 -11.42
C CYS A 244 -5.10 -5.46 -11.22
N ALA A 245 -4.95 -4.15 -11.46
CA ALA A 245 -3.70 -3.44 -11.23
C ALA A 245 -3.40 -3.30 -9.73
N ILE A 246 -4.41 -3.02 -8.90
CA ILE A 246 -4.26 -3.04 -7.44
C ILE A 246 -3.88 -4.47 -6.98
N GLY A 247 -4.65 -5.47 -7.42
CA GLY A 247 -4.42 -6.86 -7.04
C GLY A 247 -3.07 -7.41 -7.50
N GLY A 248 -2.60 -7.03 -8.69
CA GLY A 248 -1.33 -7.51 -9.25
C GLY A 248 -0.12 -6.68 -8.84
N MET A 249 -0.14 -5.37 -9.07
CA MET A 249 1.01 -4.48 -8.86
C MET A 249 1.21 -4.14 -7.38
N ILE A 250 0.11 -3.88 -6.65
CA ILE A 250 0.15 -3.58 -5.22
C ILE A 250 0.07 -4.87 -4.39
N LYS A 251 -0.39 -5.99 -4.96
CA LYS A 251 -0.58 -7.26 -4.24
C LYS A 251 -1.58 -7.20 -3.09
N THR A 252 -2.62 -6.39 -3.26
CA THR A 252 -3.73 -6.28 -2.30
C THR A 252 -5.07 -6.71 -2.92
N PRO A 253 -5.31 -8.02 -3.10
CA PRO A 253 -6.52 -8.51 -3.75
C PRO A 253 -7.82 -8.17 -3.02
N ILE A 254 -7.86 -8.20 -1.68
CA ILE A 254 -9.07 -7.88 -0.92
C ILE A 254 -9.39 -6.39 -1.06
N THR A 255 -8.38 -5.54 -0.89
CA THR A 255 -8.50 -4.09 -1.09
C THR A 255 -8.95 -3.77 -2.51
N ALA A 256 -8.41 -4.45 -3.53
CA ALA A 256 -8.80 -4.25 -4.93
C ALA A 256 -10.29 -4.51 -5.19
N ILE A 257 -10.83 -5.58 -4.61
CA ILE A 257 -12.23 -5.95 -4.75
C ILE A 257 -13.13 -4.92 -4.07
N ILE A 258 -12.83 -4.54 -2.83
CA ILE A 258 -13.63 -3.57 -2.07
C ILE A 258 -13.56 -2.19 -2.72
N PHE A 259 -12.36 -1.77 -3.15
CA PHE A 259 -12.14 -0.51 -3.86
C PHE A 259 -12.94 -0.41 -5.14
N SER A 260 -13.09 -1.52 -5.88
CA SER A 260 -13.92 -1.54 -7.07
C SER A 260 -15.40 -1.25 -6.77
N VAL A 261 -15.92 -1.81 -5.68
CA VAL A 261 -17.31 -1.64 -5.29
C VAL A 261 -17.55 -0.21 -4.77
N GLU A 262 -16.66 0.29 -3.91
CA GLU A 262 -16.82 1.60 -3.28
C GLU A 262 -16.47 2.77 -4.20
N ALA A 263 -15.29 2.73 -4.83
CA ALA A 263 -14.76 3.86 -5.59
C ALA A 263 -15.19 3.84 -7.06
N LEU A 264 -15.38 2.67 -7.67
CA LEU A 264 -15.76 2.55 -9.09
C LEU A 264 -17.25 2.24 -9.29
N ASN A 265 -18.02 2.09 -8.21
CA ASN A 265 -19.45 1.77 -8.22
C ASN A 265 -19.79 0.50 -9.04
N SER A 266 -18.89 -0.49 -9.06
CA SER A 266 -19.01 -1.70 -9.90
C SER A 266 -19.63 -2.90 -9.18
N ILE A 267 -20.61 -2.67 -8.30
CA ILE A 267 -21.20 -3.71 -7.43
C ILE A 267 -21.77 -4.89 -8.22
N ASN A 268 -22.34 -4.61 -9.40
CA ASN A 268 -22.94 -5.62 -10.28
C ASN A 268 -21.93 -6.58 -10.91
N ASN A 269 -20.64 -6.21 -10.92
CA ASN A 269 -19.57 -6.97 -11.58
C ASN A 269 -18.59 -7.62 -10.59
N ILE A 270 -18.94 -7.69 -9.30
CA ILE A 270 -18.04 -8.18 -8.24
C ILE A 270 -17.47 -9.57 -8.56
N THR A 271 -18.27 -10.49 -9.11
CA THR A 271 -17.81 -11.83 -9.50
C THR A 271 -16.71 -11.79 -10.56
N PHE A 272 -16.87 -10.94 -11.58
CA PHE A 272 -15.87 -10.76 -12.63
C PHE A 272 -14.57 -10.17 -12.08
N ILE A 273 -14.70 -9.24 -11.12
CA ILE A 273 -13.55 -8.57 -10.51
C ILE A 273 -12.77 -9.55 -9.65
N ILE A 274 -13.44 -10.36 -8.83
CA ILE A 274 -12.80 -11.39 -8.00
C ILE A 274 -11.97 -12.34 -8.87
N VAL A 275 -12.55 -12.85 -9.95
CA VAL A 275 -11.85 -13.79 -10.86
C VAL A 275 -10.63 -13.11 -11.51
N ALA A 276 -10.79 -11.89 -12.02
CA ALA A 276 -9.71 -11.20 -12.74
C ALA A 276 -8.56 -10.83 -11.79
N VAL A 277 -8.89 -10.32 -10.59
CA VAL A 277 -7.94 -9.97 -9.54
C VAL A 277 -7.17 -11.21 -9.07
N ALA A 278 -7.86 -12.33 -8.84
CA ALA A 278 -7.21 -13.58 -8.45
C ALA A 278 -6.20 -14.05 -9.50
N ILE A 279 -6.53 -13.96 -10.79
CA ILE A 279 -5.62 -14.35 -11.87
C ILE A 279 -4.42 -13.42 -11.97
N SER A 280 -4.66 -12.11 -11.89
CA SER A 280 -3.59 -11.11 -11.86
C SER A 280 -2.61 -11.39 -10.71
N TYR A 281 -3.13 -11.66 -9.51
CA TYR A 281 -2.34 -12.01 -8.33
C TYR A 281 -1.59 -13.34 -8.48
N ILE A 282 -2.23 -14.39 -8.99
CA ILE A 282 -1.59 -15.70 -9.23
C ILE A 282 -0.42 -15.54 -10.21
N ILE A 283 -0.56 -14.75 -11.27
CA ILE A 283 0.52 -14.53 -12.22
C ILE A 283 1.70 -13.82 -11.54
N THR A 284 1.47 -12.79 -10.73
CA THR A 284 2.57 -12.12 -10.02
C THR A 284 3.25 -13.01 -8.99
N GLU A 285 2.52 -13.93 -8.36
CA GLU A 285 3.08 -14.98 -7.49
C GLU A 285 3.91 -16.02 -8.24
N ILE A 286 3.45 -16.52 -9.40
CA ILE A 286 4.20 -17.47 -10.24
C ILE A 286 5.56 -16.90 -10.62
N PHE A 287 5.61 -15.60 -10.96
CA PHE A 287 6.84 -14.91 -11.29
C PHE A 287 7.65 -14.44 -10.07
N LYS A 288 7.18 -14.72 -8.84
CA LYS A 288 7.82 -14.35 -7.56
C LYS A 288 8.19 -12.87 -7.47
N VAL A 289 7.33 -12.01 -8.02
CA VAL A 289 7.51 -10.57 -8.01
C VAL A 289 7.02 -10.02 -6.67
N LYS A 290 7.81 -9.21 -5.96
CA LYS A 290 7.37 -8.54 -4.73
C LYS A 290 6.30 -7.47 -5.01
N SER A 291 5.57 -6.99 -4.00
CA SER A 291 4.69 -5.84 -4.23
C SER A 291 5.48 -4.61 -4.66
N PHE A 292 4.87 -3.72 -5.45
CA PHE A 292 5.59 -2.55 -5.94
C PHE A 292 6.01 -1.59 -4.81
N ASN A 293 5.15 -1.39 -3.80
CA ASN A 293 5.51 -0.54 -2.67
C ASN A 293 6.63 -1.17 -1.82
N GLU A 294 6.61 -2.50 -1.62
CA GLU A 294 7.68 -3.21 -0.92
C GLU A 294 9.03 -3.01 -1.63
N GLN A 295 9.07 -3.13 -2.97
CA GLN A 295 10.29 -2.88 -3.75
C GLN A 295 10.82 -1.45 -3.59
N VAL A 296 9.91 -0.47 -3.50
CA VAL A 296 10.29 0.93 -3.29
C VAL A 296 10.81 1.17 -1.86
N ILE A 297 10.22 0.52 -0.86
CA ILE A 297 10.69 0.58 0.52
C ILE A 297 12.07 -0.08 0.65
N ASP A 298 12.24 -1.29 0.12
CA ASP A 298 13.53 -2.01 0.12
C ASP A 298 14.63 -1.16 -0.50
N ASN A 299 14.38 -0.57 -1.68
CA ASN A 299 15.33 0.30 -2.36
C ASN A 299 15.65 1.60 -1.57
N ARG A 300 14.72 2.10 -0.76
CA ARG A 300 14.98 3.27 0.11
C ARG A 300 15.81 2.86 1.32
N LEU A 301 15.48 1.74 1.95
CA LEU A 301 16.24 1.20 3.09
C LEU A 301 17.68 0.89 2.70
N GLU A 302 17.91 0.32 1.51
CA GLU A 302 19.26 0.13 0.97
C GLU A 302 20.05 1.44 0.84
N LYS A 303 19.40 2.54 0.42
CA LYS A 303 20.04 3.85 0.25
C LYS A 303 20.29 4.55 1.59
N ASP A 304 19.32 4.51 2.50
CA ASP A 304 19.42 5.15 3.81
C ASP A 304 20.44 4.43 4.72
N HIS A 305 20.69 3.14 4.47
CA HIS A 305 21.62 2.31 5.22
C HIS A 305 22.82 1.81 4.40
N GLU A 306 23.16 2.48 3.28
CA GLU A 306 24.25 2.09 2.37
C GLU A 306 25.62 1.91 3.09
N ASN A 307 25.78 2.50 4.28
CA ASN A 307 26.98 2.42 5.13
C ASN A 307 26.77 1.70 6.48
N LYS A 308 25.64 1.03 6.72
CA LYS A 308 25.33 0.37 8.00
C LYS A 308 24.98 -1.09 7.79
N THR A 309 25.67 -2.00 8.50
CA THR A 309 25.29 -3.41 8.56
C THR A 309 24.18 -3.62 9.58
N PRO A 310 23.13 -4.38 9.27
CA PRO A 310 22.10 -4.72 10.24
C PRO A 310 22.68 -5.60 11.35
N LEU A 311 22.45 -5.22 12.61
CA LEU A 311 22.82 -6.02 13.77
C LEU A 311 21.62 -6.89 14.17
N VAL A 312 21.84 -8.19 14.35
CA VAL A 312 20.86 -9.09 14.95
C VAL A 312 21.22 -9.25 16.42
N ILE A 313 20.27 -8.90 17.30
CA ILE A 313 20.45 -8.98 18.74
C ILE A 313 19.34 -9.84 19.33
N ASP A 314 19.75 -10.79 20.17
CA ASP A 314 18.85 -11.61 20.98
C ASP A 314 18.84 -11.09 22.42
N THR A 315 17.65 -10.92 22.99
CA THR A 315 17.53 -10.43 24.37
C THR A 315 16.36 -11.09 25.07
N PHE A 316 16.49 -11.22 26.39
CA PHE A 316 15.40 -11.62 27.26
C PHE A 316 14.86 -10.39 27.97
N ILE A 317 13.55 -10.19 27.90
CA ILE A 317 12.88 -9.00 28.42
C ILE A 317 11.74 -9.44 29.33
N GLU A 318 11.65 -8.88 30.53
CA GLU A 318 10.60 -9.19 31.49
C GLU A 318 9.40 -8.25 31.30
N ALA A 319 8.19 -8.80 31.20
CA ALA A 319 6.95 -8.04 31.16
C ALA A 319 6.63 -7.43 32.53
N LYS A 320 6.93 -6.13 32.70
CA LYS A 320 6.71 -5.41 33.95
C LYS A 320 5.24 -5.07 34.18
N LYS A 321 4.87 -4.91 35.46
CA LYS A 321 3.55 -4.45 35.91
C LYS A 321 3.14 -3.15 35.20
N ASP A 322 1.87 -3.06 34.82
CA ASP A 322 1.28 -1.95 34.04
C ASP A 322 1.86 -1.73 32.63
N SER A 323 2.66 -2.67 32.10
CA SER A 323 3.12 -2.61 30.72
C SER A 323 1.99 -2.84 29.71
N PHE A 324 2.13 -2.26 28.52
CA PHE A 324 1.11 -2.31 27.47
C PHE A 324 0.80 -3.74 26.99
N VAL A 325 1.76 -4.65 27.16
CA VAL A 325 1.69 -6.04 26.68
C VAL A 325 0.88 -6.97 27.59
N ILE A 326 0.67 -6.61 28.87
CA ILE A 326 -0.05 -7.47 29.82
C ILE A 326 -1.51 -7.69 29.38
N GLY A 327 -1.95 -8.95 29.45
CA GLY A 327 -3.34 -9.35 29.17
C GLY A 327 -3.69 -9.42 27.68
N LYS A 328 -2.71 -9.22 26.79
CA LYS A 328 -2.88 -9.33 25.34
C LYS A 328 -2.16 -10.55 24.79
N SER A 329 -2.66 -11.09 23.68
CA SER A 329 -1.95 -12.14 22.94
C SER A 329 -0.76 -11.56 22.18
N VAL A 330 0.27 -12.37 21.93
CA VAL A 330 1.44 -11.95 21.14
C VAL A 330 1.03 -11.49 19.74
N ARG A 331 0.03 -12.11 19.13
CA ARG A 331 -0.50 -11.73 17.80
C ARG A 331 -1.20 -10.39 17.77
N ASP A 332 -1.90 -10.03 18.85
CA ASP A 332 -2.73 -8.82 18.88
C ASP A 332 -1.90 -7.55 19.08
N ILE A 333 -0.70 -7.70 19.65
CA ILE A 333 0.25 -6.62 19.89
C ILE A 333 0.96 -6.25 18.58
N PHE A 334 1.01 -4.95 18.31
CA PHE A 334 1.69 -4.40 17.14
C PHE A 334 3.18 -4.21 17.40
N TRP A 335 3.90 -5.34 17.36
CA TRP A 335 5.35 -5.40 17.50
C TRP A 335 6.08 -4.62 16.39
N PRO A 336 7.29 -4.10 16.65
CA PRO A 336 8.12 -3.51 15.59
C PRO A 336 8.36 -4.51 14.46
N ASN A 337 8.34 -4.06 13.20
CA ASN A 337 8.58 -4.95 12.05
C ASN A 337 9.94 -5.68 12.14
N ASN A 338 10.88 -5.07 12.83
CA ASN A 338 12.23 -5.59 13.03
C ASN A 338 12.35 -6.54 14.23
N LEU A 339 11.25 -6.89 14.90
CA LEU A 339 11.23 -7.58 16.17
C LEU A 339 10.40 -8.87 16.10
N PHE A 340 10.99 -9.95 16.58
CA PHE A 340 10.39 -11.28 16.62
C PHE A 340 10.40 -11.80 18.06
N VAL A 341 9.22 -12.15 18.56
CA VAL A 341 9.08 -12.85 19.84
C VAL A 341 9.24 -14.35 19.57
N LEU A 342 10.30 -14.96 20.11
CA LEU A 342 10.67 -16.35 19.84
C LEU A 342 10.06 -17.33 20.85
N SER A 343 10.03 -16.97 22.13
CA SER A 343 9.47 -17.82 23.19
C SER A 343 9.06 -17.01 24.40
N ILE A 344 8.10 -17.54 25.17
CA ILE A 344 7.61 -16.92 26.40
C ILE A 344 7.72 -17.93 27.54
N THR A 345 8.52 -17.59 28.55
CA THR A 345 8.69 -18.38 29.77
C THR A 345 7.96 -17.72 30.93
N HIS A 346 7.01 -18.44 31.54
CA HIS A 346 6.35 -18.02 32.78
C HIS A 346 6.99 -18.77 33.96
N ASN A 347 7.58 -18.05 34.90
CA ASN A 347 7.92 -18.50 36.26
C ASN A 347 8.59 -19.90 36.35
N LYS A 348 9.85 -20.02 35.89
CA LYS A 348 10.71 -21.23 35.91
C LYS A 348 10.27 -22.45 35.09
N ASN A 349 9.15 -22.38 34.37
CA ASN A 349 8.77 -23.46 33.44
C ASN A 349 9.57 -23.40 32.13
N ALA A 350 9.67 -24.54 31.44
CA ALA A 350 10.38 -24.65 30.16
C ALA A 350 9.86 -23.62 29.14
N PRO A 351 10.74 -23.06 28.29
CA PRO A 351 10.32 -22.14 27.23
C PRO A 351 9.32 -22.81 26.32
N VAL A 352 8.09 -22.29 26.32
CA VAL A 352 7.07 -22.69 25.36
C VAL A 352 7.28 -21.81 24.13
N VAL A 353 7.63 -22.46 23.03
CA VAL A 353 7.67 -21.83 21.71
C VAL A 353 6.23 -21.55 21.32
N ASP A 354 5.85 -20.28 21.27
CA ASP A 354 4.53 -19.89 20.83
C ASP A 354 4.54 -19.82 19.29
N SER A 355 4.38 -20.96 18.64
CA SER A 355 4.41 -21.07 17.18
C SER A 355 3.26 -20.33 16.51
N GLU A 356 2.14 -20.13 17.22
CA GLU A 356 0.94 -19.49 16.69
C GLU A 356 0.71 -18.08 17.25
N GLY A 357 1.50 -17.63 18.24
CA GLY A 357 1.38 -16.32 18.90
C GLY A 357 0.12 -16.16 19.78
N GLY A 358 -0.57 -17.25 20.09
CA GLY A 358 -1.85 -17.25 20.80
C GLY A 358 -1.74 -17.05 22.31
N LYS A 359 -0.52 -17.07 22.87
CA LYS A 359 -0.31 -16.99 24.31
C LYS A 359 -0.56 -15.57 24.82
N VAL A 360 -1.35 -15.46 25.88
CA VAL A 360 -1.60 -14.20 26.58
C VAL A 360 -0.43 -13.92 27.51
N ILE A 361 0.15 -12.73 27.38
CA ILE A 361 1.29 -12.31 28.20
C ILE A 361 0.79 -11.93 29.60
N GLN A 362 1.41 -12.51 30.62
CA GLN A 362 1.14 -12.27 32.04
C GLN A 362 2.26 -11.44 32.68
N GLU A 363 2.00 -10.89 33.85
CA GLU A 363 3.01 -10.16 34.64
C GLU A 363 4.17 -11.12 34.98
N LEU A 364 5.42 -10.63 34.89
CA LEU A 364 6.65 -11.41 35.12
C LEU A 364 6.97 -12.49 34.07
N ASP A 365 6.26 -12.50 32.94
CA ASP A 365 6.66 -13.31 31.79
C ASP A 365 7.98 -12.83 31.20
N ILE A 366 8.90 -13.75 30.93
CA ILE A 366 10.16 -13.46 30.23
C ILE A 366 9.96 -13.77 28.75
N LEU A 367 10.06 -12.72 27.94
CA LEU A 367 9.97 -12.73 26.50
C LEU A 367 11.38 -12.88 25.93
N HIS A 368 11.61 -13.95 25.17
CA HIS A 368 12.80 -14.07 24.32
C HIS A 368 12.52 -13.37 23.00
N VAL A 369 13.27 -12.30 22.73
CA VAL A 369 13.03 -11.41 21.61
C VAL A 369 14.30 -11.27 20.78
N ARG A 370 14.14 -11.44 19.46
CA ARG A 370 15.16 -11.16 18.46
C ARG A 370 14.81 -9.88 17.74
N PHE A 371 15.74 -8.95 17.60
CA PHE A 371 15.52 -7.78 16.75
C PHE A 371 16.67 -7.49 15.80
N VAL A 372 16.33 -6.97 14.62
CA VAL A 372 17.26 -6.57 13.56
C VAL A 372 17.32 -5.04 13.54
N THR A 373 18.44 -4.44 13.92
CA THR A 373 18.51 -2.98 14.02
C THR A 373 19.74 -2.37 13.38
N TYR A 374 19.55 -1.17 12.84
CA TYR A 374 20.62 -0.25 12.43
C TYR A 374 20.95 0.78 13.53
N ASN A 375 20.14 0.85 14.59
CA ASN A 375 20.27 1.78 15.71
C ASN A 375 19.70 1.17 17.02
N ILE A 376 20.59 0.71 17.89
CA ILE A 376 20.24 0.01 19.14
C ILE A 376 19.44 0.92 20.09
N ASP A 377 19.80 2.19 20.21
CA ASP A 377 19.19 3.11 21.17
C ASP A 377 17.72 3.41 20.85
N GLU A 378 17.38 3.45 19.57
CA GLU A 378 16.01 3.69 19.13
C GLU A 378 15.14 2.45 19.34
N THR A 379 15.64 1.28 18.96
CA THR A 379 14.92 0.01 19.14
C THR A 379 14.72 -0.35 20.61
N THR A 380 15.72 -0.09 21.47
CA THR A 380 15.59 -0.31 22.92
C THR A 380 14.55 0.62 23.55
N LYS A 381 14.49 1.90 23.15
CA LYS A 381 13.43 2.82 23.59
C LYS A 381 12.04 2.35 23.19
N GLU A 382 11.86 1.88 21.95
CA GLU A 382 10.58 1.33 21.51
C GLU A 382 10.16 0.08 22.29
N LEU A 383 11.12 -0.81 22.56
CA LEU A 383 10.92 -2.01 23.38
C LEU A 383 10.50 -1.66 24.81
N ILE A 384 11.19 -0.71 25.43
CA ILE A 384 10.88 -0.22 26.77
C ILE A 384 9.47 0.37 26.82
N ASN A 385 9.05 1.12 25.80
CA ASN A 385 7.69 1.67 25.75
C ASN A 385 6.59 0.59 25.68
N LEU A 386 6.90 -0.60 25.15
CA LEU A 386 5.94 -1.71 25.06
C LEU A 386 5.92 -2.55 26.35
N VAL A 387 7.10 -2.91 26.87
CA VAL A 387 7.27 -3.93 27.91
C VAL A 387 7.48 -3.32 29.31
N GLY A 388 7.59 -1.98 29.40
CA GLY A 388 7.80 -1.23 30.64
C GLY A 388 9.28 -0.86 30.89
N GLU A 389 9.51 0.20 31.68
CA GLU A 389 10.85 0.74 31.97
C GLU A 389 11.76 -0.29 32.65
N GLN A 390 12.83 -0.71 31.96
CA GLN A 390 13.83 -1.64 32.48
C GLN A 390 15.18 -1.49 31.77
N GLU A 391 16.26 -1.91 32.43
CA GLU A 391 17.56 -2.07 31.77
C GLU A 391 17.57 -3.33 30.92
N ILE A 392 17.66 -3.19 29.60
CA ILE A 392 17.74 -4.31 28.67
C ILE A 392 19.21 -4.73 28.55
N LYS A 393 19.55 -5.93 29.05
CA LYS A 393 20.88 -6.53 28.83
C LYS A 393 20.91 -7.20 27.45
N LEU A 394 21.61 -6.58 26.51
CA LEU A 394 21.78 -7.09 25.15
C LEU A 394 22.71 -8.30 25.16
N THR A 395 22.21 -9.47 24.81
CA THR A 395 22.97 -10.73 24.80
C THR A 395 23.21 -11.19 23.37
N SER A 396 24.45 -11.08 22.91
CA SER A 396 24.93 -11.44 21.57
C SER A 396 24.59 -10.42 20.47
N THR A 397 25.66 -9.95 19.83
CA THR A 397 25.66 -9.24 18.55
C THR A 397 26.21 -10.23 17.52
N THR A 398 25.36 -10.74 16.64
CA THR A 398 25.86 -11.41 15.43
C THR A 398 25.77 -10.41 14.28
N ASN A 399 26.93 -10.07 13.70
CA ASN A 399 26.96 -9.34 12.43
C ASN A 399 26.44 -10.31 11.34
N VAL A 400 25.51 -9.82 10.51
CA VAL A 400 24.98 -10.57 9.35
C VAL A 400 25.93 -10.46 8.17
#